data_AF-A0A7G2IQG3-F1
#
_entry.id   AF-A0A7G2IQG3-F1
#
_cell.length_a   1.000
_cell.length_b   1.000
_cell.length_c   1.000
_cell.angle_alpha   90.00
_cell.angle_beta   90.00
_cell.angle_gamma   90.00
#
_symmetry.space_group_name_H-M   'P 1'
#
loop_
_entity.id
_entity.type
_entity.pdbx_description
1 polymer ?
#
loop_
_entity_poly.entity_id
_entity_poly.type
_entity_poly.pdbx_seq_one_letter_code
_entity_poly.pdbx_strand_id
1 'polypeptide(L)'
;MSSFFHWLYSDEISRHLVLLGGNSAWSGICHDQNVLNLYPWFNLLNEKGMTGIRESQGSKGESFNLRQAEIIIGQGVTNAINGIMDVTQAVEYINARIRNETGA
;
A
#
# COMPACT_ATOMS: atom_id res chain seq x y z
N MET A 1 4.05 -24.64 -8.02
CA MET A 1 3.77 -23.36 -7.33
C MET A 1 4.80 -23.04 -6.24
N SER A 2 5.03 -23.92 -5.25
CA SER A 2 5.94 -23.63 -4.11
C SER A 2 7.39 -23.31 -4.51
N SER A 3 7.98 -24.10 -5.42
CA SER A 3 9.36 -23.87 -5.88
C SER A 3 9.53 -22.56 -6.68
N PHE A 4 8.48 -22.13 -7.38
CA PHE A 4 8.49 -20.86 -8.12
C PHE A 4 8.51 -19.67 -7.16
N PHE A 5 7.67 -19.67 -6.11
CA PHE A 5 7.67 -18.59 -5.13
C PHE A 5 8.98 -18.54 -4.33
N HIS A 6 9.57 -19.70 -3.99
CA HIS A 6 10.90 -19.74 -3.37
C HIS A 6 11.98 -19.14 -4.27
N TRP A 7 11.94 -19.44 -5.57
CA TRP A 7 12.85 -18.83 -6.53
C TRP A 7 12.61 -17.32 -6.67
N LEU A 8 11.36 -16.89 -6.83
CA LEU A 8 10.98 -15.49 -7.02
C LEU A 8 11.36 -14.62 -5.83
N TYR A 9 11.18 -15.12 -4.61
CA TYR A 9 11.50 -14.42 -3.37
C TYR A 9 12.91 -14.71 -2.85
N SER A 10 13.76 -15.40 -3.61
CA SER A 10 15.18 -15.52 -3.28
C SER A 10 15.86 -14.15 -3.32
N ASP A 11 16.94 -14.00 -2.55
CA ASP A 11 17.70 -12.74 -2.44
C ASP A 11 18.16 -12.23 -3.82
N GLU A 12 18.63 -13.14 -4.67
CA GLU A 12 19.13 -12.83 -6.01
C GLU A 12 18.03 -12.26 -6.92
N ILE A 13 16.91 -12.97 -7.01
CA ILE A 13 15.81 -12.56 -7.90
C ILE A 13 15.13 -11.31 -7.37
N SER A 14 14.93 -11.21 -6.06
CA SER A 14 14.39 -10.01 -5.40
C SER A 14 15.24 -8.77 -5.66
N ARG A 15 16.57 -8.91 -5.59
CA ARG A 15 17.50 -7.82 -5.91
C ARG A 15 17.34 -7.38 -7.37
N HIS A 16 17.36 -8.32 -8.32
CA HIS A 16 17.22 -7.99 -9.73
C HIS A 16 15.87 -7.32 -10.04
N LEU A 17 14.79 -7.77 -9.42
CA LEU A 17 13.48 -7.13 -9.56
C LEU A 17 13.51 -5.68 -9.10
N VAL A 18 14.15 -5.37 -7.97
CA VAL A 18 14.29 -3.99 -7.49
C VAL A 18 15.20 -3.17 -8.39
N LEU A 19 16.30 -3.73 -8.88
CA LEU A 19 17.20 -3.07 -9.84
C LEU A 19 16.52 -2.71 -11.17
N LEU A 20 15.41 -3.37 -11.52
CA LEU A 20 14.58 -3.04 -12.67
C LEU A 20 13.47 -2.02 -12.36
N GLY A 21 13.44 -1.46 -11.14
CA GLY A 21 12.40 -0.55 -10.67
C GLY A 21 11.16 -1.24 -10.10
N GLY A 22 11.21 -2.55 -9.88
CA GLY A 22 10.18 -3.30 -9.16
C GLY A 22 10.25 -3.08 -7.65
N ASN A 23 9.27 -3.63 -6.93
CA ASN A 23 9.25 -3.66 -5.47
C ASN A 23 9.44 -5.09 -4.97
N SER A 24 10.08 -5.24 -3.81
CA SER A 24 10.18 -6.53 -3.13
C SER A 24 9.94 -6.36 -1.63
N ALA A 25 9.38 -7.39 -1.01
CA ALA A 25 9.13 -7.46 0.42
C ALA A 25 10.37 -7.89 1.23
N TRP A 26 11.50 -8.16 0.56
CA TRP A 26 12.73 -8.55 1.23
C TRP A 26 13.42 -7.34 1.87
N SER A 27 13.54 -7.33 3.20
CA SER A 27 14.11 -6.22 3.96
C SER A 27 15.62 -6.03 3.77
N GLY A 28 16.33 -7.04 3.27
CA GLY A 28 17.77 -6.96 3.00
C GLY A 28 18.13 -6.00 1.86
N ILE A 29 17.18 -5.63 1.01
CA ILE A 29 17.37 -4.68 -0.11
C ILE A 29 17.80 -3.30 0.38
N CYS A 30 17.27 -2.87 1.52
CA CYS A 30 17.63 -1.57 2.11
C CYS A 30 19.08 -1.52 2.64
N HIS A 31 19.80 -2.64 2.62
CA HIS A 31 21.20 -2.77 3.02
C HIS A 31 22.10 -3.21 1.86
N ASP A 32 21.54 -3.42 0.66
CA ASP A 32 22.31 -3.85 -0.50
C ASP A 32 22.99 -2.66 -1.15
N GLN A 33 24.32 -2.64 -1.11
CA GLN A 33 25.12 -1.53 -1.62
C GLN A 33 24.87 -1.26 -3.12
N ASN A 34 24.61 -2.29 -3.92
CA ASN A 34 24.36 -2.12 -5.36
C ASN A 34 23.03 -1.41 -5.59
N VAL A 35 22.01 -1.75 -4.79
CA VAL A 35 20.70 -1.09 -4.83
C VAL A 35 20.81 0.34 -4.33
N LEU A 36 21.47 0.57 -3.20
CA LEU A 36 21.62 1.92 -2.63
C LEU A 36 22.47 2.85 -3.50
N ASN A 37 23.43 2.31 -4.26
CA ASN A 37 24.20 3.11 -5.22
C ASN A 37 23.34 3.63 -6.38
N LEU A 38 22.36 2.84 -6.85
CA LEU A 38 21.48 3.20 -7.96
C LEU A 38 20.22 3.93 -7.51
N TYR A 39 19.70 3.56 -6.33
CA TYR A 39 18.50 4.13 -5.73
C TYR A 39 18.77 4.54 -4.27
N PRO A 40 19.50 5.65 -4.05
CA PRO A 40 19.88 6.09 -2.71
C PRO A 40 18.70 6.26 -1.76
N TRP A 41 17.53 6.65 -2.29
CA TRP A 41 16.29 6.85 -1.52
C TRP A 41 15.73 5.59 -0.86
N PHE A 42 16.21 4.38 -1.19
CA PHE A 42 15.78 3.16 -0.50
C PHE A 42 16.15 3.15 0.98
N ASN A 43 17.21 3.85 1.39
CA ASN A 43 17.57 3.99 2.80
C ASN A 43 16.46 4.67 3.62
N LEU A 44 15.71 5.60 3.03
CA LEU A 44 14.62 6.33 3.67
C LEU A 44 13.46 5.42 4.07
N LEU A 45 13.27 4.30 3.35
CA LEU A 45 12.26 3.29 3.69
C LEU A 45 12.59 2.57 4.99
N ASN A 46 13.89 2.40 5.28
CA ASN A 46 14.37 1.79 6.52
C ASN A 46 14.25 2.78 7.69
N GLU A 47 14.63 4.04 7.48
CA GLU A 47 14.63 5.08 8.52
C GLU A 47 13.24 5.39 9.08
N LYS A 48 12.22 5.42 8.22
CA LYS A 48 10.85 5.76 8.64
C LYS A 48 10.06 4.56 9.18
N GLY A 49 10.56 3.35 8.99
CA GLY A 49 9.83 2.11 9.24
C GLY A 49 8.64 1.97 8.26
N MET A 50 8.51 0.79 7.65
CA MET A 50 7.30 0.47 6.90
C MET A 50 6.15 0.16 7.86
N THR A 51 5.43 1.19 8.30
CA THR A 51 4.26 1.05 9.19
C THR A 51 2.93 0.91 8.42
N GLY A 52 2.98 0.97 7.09
CA GLY A 52 1.81 0.80 6.25
C GLY A 52 1.24 -0.61 6.36
N ILE A 53 0.04 -0.74 6.92
CA ILE A 53 -0.67 -2.01 7.00
C ILE A 53 -1.70 -2.04 5.87
N ARG A 54 -1.60 -3.03 4.96
CA ARG A 54 -2.69 -3.37 4.04
C ARG A 54 -3.57 -4.42 4.69
N GLU A 55 -4.64 -3.98 5.36
CA GLU A 55 -5.63 -4.91 5.91
C GLU A 55 -6.84 -5.01 4.98
N SER A 56 -7.17 -6.24 4.60
CA SER A 56 -8.43 -6.60 3.94
C SER A 56 -9.43 -7.18 4.93
N GLN A 57 -9.16 -7.06 6.23
CA GLN A 57 -10.05 -7.49 7.30
C GLN A 57 -10.45 -6.24 8.09
N GLY A 58 -11.75 -6.09 8.37
CA GLY A 58 -12.23 -5.08 9.30
C GLY A 58 -11.79 -5.40 10.73
N SER A 59 -12.01 -4.47 11.66
CA SER A 59 -11.68 -4.63 13.09
C SER A 59 -12.36 -5.82 13.79
N LYS A 60 -13.30 -6.49 13.12
CA LYS A 60 -14.02 -7.68 13.58
C LYS A 60 -13.68 -8.96 12.80
N GLY A 61 -12.67 -8.93 11.93
CA GLY A 61 -12.27 -10.07 11.09
C GLY A 61 -13.16 -10.27 9.85
N GLU A 62 -14.11 -9.37 9.59
CA GLU A 62 -14.97 -9.43 8.41
C GLU A 62 -14.18 -9.05 7.16
N SER A 63 -14.40 -9.76 6.06
CA SER A 63 -13.73 -9.47 4.79
C SER A 63 -14.17 -8.10 4.27
N PHE A 64 -13.21 -7.20 4.16
CA PHE A 64 -13.40 -5.84 3.70
C PHE A 64 -12.95 -5.70 2.25
N ASN A 65 -13.80 -5.19 1.38
CA ASN A 65 -13.41 -4.89 0.00
C ASN A 65 -12.56 -3.63 -0.04
N LEU A 66 -11.24 -3.80 0.16
CA LEU A 66 -10.27 -2.71 0.20
C LEU A 66 -10.31 -1.86 -1.07
N ARG A 67 -10.46 -2.48 -2.25
CA ARG A 67 -10.51 -1.76 -3.53
C ARG A 67 -11.71 -0.82 -3.59
N GLN A 68 -12.87 -1.28 -3.12
CA GLN A 68 -14.08 -0.46 -3.12
C GLN A 68 -13.93 0.73 -2.16
N ALA A 69 -13.35 0.50 -0.99
CA ALA A 69 -13.08 1.56 -0.04
C ALA A 69 -12.05 2.57 -0.56
N GLU A 70 -10.97 2.11 -1.20
CA GLU A 70 -9.98 2.99 -1.86
C GLU A 70 -10.67 3.89 -2.90
N ILE A 71 -11.63 3.36 -3.68
CA ILE A 71 -12.42 4.15 -4.65
C ILE A 71 -13.28 5.21 -3.95
N ILE A 72 -14.02 4.84 -2.89
CA ILE A 72 -14.86 5.78 -2.13
C ILE A 72 -14.01 6.91 -1.52
N ILE A 73 -12.90 6.55 -0.88
CA ILE A 73 -11.97 7.51 -0.26
C ILE A 73 -11.43 8.45 -1.33
N GLY A 74 -10.95 7.89 -2.45
CA GLY A 74 -10.45 8.68 -3.58
C GLY A 74 -11.48 9.67 -4.12
N GLN A 75 -12.75 9.26 -4.23
CA GLN A 75 -13.84 10.15 -4.64
C GLN A 75 -14.07 11.29 -3.65
N GLY A 76 -14.15 10.99 -2.34
CA GLY A 76 -14.33 12.02 -1.32
C GLY A 76 -13.18 13.04 -1.30
N VAL A 77 -11.93 12.56 -1.37
CA VAL A 77 -10.74 13.42 -1.45
C VAL A 77 -10.77 14.28 -2.72
N THR A 78 -11.12 13.70 -3.86
CA THR A 78 -11.23 14.43 -5.14
C THR A 78 -12.28 15.53 -5.06
N ASN A 79 -13.43 15.25 -4.45
CA ASN A 79 -14.50 16.23 -4.29
C ASN A 79 -14.09 17.39 -3.36
N ALA A 80 -13.34 17.10 -2.30
CA ALA A 80 -12.79 18.13 -1.42
C ALA A 80 -11.77 19.03 -2.12
N ILE A 81 -10.83 18.42 -2.87
CA ILE A 81 -9.81 19.15 -3.64
C ILE A 81 -10.47 20.06 -4.69
N ASN A 82 -11.53 19.59 -5.34
CA ASN A 82 -12.26 20.34 -6.35
C ASN A 82 -13.25 21.37 -5.77
N GLY A 83 -13.34 21.50 -4.44
CA GLY A 83 -14.25 22.44 -3.79
C GLY A 83 -15.74 22.11 -3.95
N ILE A 84 -16.07 20.87 -4.32
CA ILE A 84 -17.46 20.38 -4.44
C ILE A 84 -18.08 20.21 -3.04
N MET A 85 -17.24 19.85 -2.06
CA MET A 85 -17.62 19.68 -0.65
C MET A 85 -16.46 20.14 0.24
N ASP A 86 -16.78 20.53 1.48
CA ASP A 86 -15.74 20.80 2.48
C ASP A 86 -15.11 19.50 3.03
N VAL A 87 -14.03 19.62 3.79
CA VAL A 87 -13.31 18.46 4.33
C VAL A 87 -14.20 17.64 5.27
N THR A 88 -15.03 18.28 6.08
CA THR A 88 -15.94 17.61 7.01
C THR A 88 -16.99 16.81 6.26
N GLN A 89 -17.60 17.42 5.24
CA GLN A 89 -18.57 16.79 4.34
C GLN A 89 -17.96 15.62 3.58
N ALA A 90 -16.69 15.73 3.15
CA ALA A 90 -15.99 14.62 2.50
C ALA A 90 -15.79 13.44 3.45
N VAL A 91 -15.41 13.69 4.71
CA VAL A 91 -15.25 12.65 5.73
C VAL A 91 -16.60 11.98 6.02
N GLU A 92 -17.67 12.76 6.18
CA GLU A 92 -19.02 12.23 6.38
C GLU A 92 -19.50 11.39 5.21
N TYR A 93 -19.29 11.86 3.98
CA TYR A 93 -19.59 11.14 2.74
C TYR A 93 -18.86 9.80 2.68
N ILE A 94 -17.54 9.81 2.90
CA ILE A 94 -16.70 8.59 2.89
C ILE A 94 -17.23 7.59 3.92
N ASN A 95 -17.44 8.03 5.17
CA ASN A 95 -17.90 7.16 6.24
C ASN A 95 -19.29 6.57 5.96
N ALA A 96 -20.21 7.35 5.41
CA ALA A 96 -21.54 6.88 5.05
C ALA A 96 -21.49 5.84 3.91
N ARG A 97 -20.67 6.10 2.88
CA ARG A 97 -20.54 5.22 1.72
C ARG A 97 -19.84 3.92 2.07
N ILE A 98 -18.80 3.96 2.89
CA ILE A 98 -18.11 2.75 3.38
C ILE A 98 -19.11 1.87 4.16
N ARG A 99 -19.82 2.41 5.16
CA ARG A 99 -20.80 1.64 5.94
C ARG A 99 -21.87 0.96 5.07
N ASN A 100 -22.42 1.71 4.11
CA ASN A 100 -23.46 1.19 3.22
C ASN A 100 -22.96 0.06 2.30
N GLU A 101 -21.69 0.09 1.89
CA GLU A 101 -21.13 -0.90 0.97
C GLU A 101 -20.46 -2.08 1.68
N THR A 102 -20.12 -1.95 2.96
CA THR A 102 -19.56 -3.03 3.79
C THR A 102 -20.60 -3.77 4.64
N GLY A 103 -21.86 -3.35 4.66
CA GLY A 103 -22.94 -4.08 5.34
C GLY A 103 -22.76 -4.22 6.86
N ALA A 104 -22.12 -3.24 7.50
CA ALA A 104 -21.91 -3.19 8.96
C ALA A 104 -22.78 -2.12 9.63
#